data_AF-A0A9E6AHM8-F1
#
_entry.id   AF-A0A9E6AHM8-F1
#
_cell.length_a   1.000
_cell.length_b   1.000
_cell.length_c   1.000
_cell.angle_alpha   90.00
_cell.angle_beta   90.00
_cell.angle_gamma   90.00
#
_symmetry.space_group_name_H-M   'P 1'
#
loop_
_entity.id
_entity.type
_entity.pdbx_description
1 polymer ?
#
loop_
_entity_poly.entity_id
_entity_poly.type
_entity_poly.pdbx_seq_one_letter_code
_entity_poly.pdbx_strand_id
1 'polypeptide(L)'
;MLTQIKGLHHMTSLAADARENNAFFTEVLGLRRVKKTVNFDAPDVYHLYYGDEVGTPGSVMTYFPFPNMMRGCHGAGEIGETVFSVPAGSLDFWADRL
;
A
#
# COMPACT_ATOMS: atom_id res chain seq x y z
N MET A 1 -6.23 6.28 27.69
CA MET A 1 -5.73 5.84 26.37
C MET A 1 -4.22 6.02 26.33
N LEU A 2 -3.49 5.11 25.67
CA LEU A 2 -2.06 5.29 25.40
C LEU A 2 -1.89 6.50 24.47
N THR A 3 -1.09 7.48 24.86
CA THR A 3 -0.81 8.69 24.06
C THR A 3 0.47 8.56 23.24
N GLN A 4 1.21 7.46 23.43
CA GLN A 4 2.47 7.18 22.75
C GLN A 4 2.27 6.72 21.30
N ILE A 5 1.15 6.06 21.00
CA ILE A 5 0.80 5.58 19.66
C ILE A 5 0.01 6.67 18.96
N LYS A 6 0.63 7.32 17.97
CA LYS A 6 0.04 8.46 17.25
C LYS A 6 -0.93 8.05 16.14
N GLY A 7 -0.89 6.80 15.70
CA GLY A 7 -1.73 6.27 14.62
C GLY A 7 -1.02 5.16 13.84
N LEU A 8 -1.59 4.81 12.68
CA LEU A 8 -0.94 3.91 11.73
C LEU A 8 0.34 4.56 11.19
N HIS A 9 1.40 3.76 11.04
CA HIS A 9 2.63 4.21 10.40
C HIS A 9 2.67 3.81 8.93
N HIS A 10 2.42 2.54 8.65
CA HIS A 10 2.32 1.97 7.33
C HIS A 10 1.55 0.65 7.40
N MET A 11 1.06 0.17 6.26
CA MET A 11 0.56 -1.20 6.12
C MET A 11 1.39 -1.91 5.03
N THR A 12 1.59 -3.22 5.19
CA THR A 12 2.34 -4.05 4.25
C THR A 12 1.46 -5.16 3.74
N SER A 13 1.46 -5.37 2.43
CA SER A 13 0.72 -6.45 1.77
C SER A 13 1.57 -7.16 0.71
N LEU A 14 1.00 -8.17 0.09
CA LEU A 14 1.63 -8.97 -0.96
C LEU A 14 0.98 -8.65 -2.30
N ALA A 15 1.77 -8.71 -3.37
CA ALA A 15 1.29 -8.55 -4.75
C ALA A 15 1.83 -9.70 -5.60
N ALA A 16 1.16 -10.01 -6.72
CA ALA A 16 1.70 -10.97 -7.69
C ALA A 16 2.76 -10.31 -8.59
N ASP A 17 2.47 -9.14 -9.16
CA ASP A 17 3.36 -8.48 -10.11
C ASP A 17 3.76 -7.06 -9.67
N ALA A 18 5.05 -6.73 -9.82
CA ALA A 18 5.61 -5.45 -9.41
C ALA A 18 5.18 -4.27 -10.29
N ARG A 19 4.95 -4.51 -11.59
CA ARG A 19 4.58 -3.48 -12.57
C ARG A 19 3.10 -3.13 -12.46
N GLU A 20 2.24 -4.14 -12.40
CA GLU A 20 0.80 -3.95 -12.19
C GLU A 20 0.54 -3.27 -10.84
N ASN A 21 1.21 -3.74 -9.78
CA ASN A 21 1.15 -3.09 -8.47
C ASN A 21 1.58 -1.62 -8.55
N ASN A 22 2.68 -1.33 -9.26
CA ASN A 22 3.12 0.04 -9.44
C ASN A 22 2.09 0.89 -10.19
N ALA A 23 1.60 0.41 -11.33
CA ALA A 23 0.63 1.15 -12.14
C ALA A 23 -0.64 1.45 -11.32
N PHE A 24 -1.15 0.49 -10.56
CA PHE A 24 -2.28 0.74 -9.68
C PHE A 24 -2.00 1.86 -8.67
N PHE A 25 -0.90 1.79 -7.91
CA PHE A 25 -0.64 2.81 -6.90
C PHE A 25 -0.26 4.17 -7.46
N THR A 26 0.53 4.23 -8.53
CA THR A 26 1.03 5.51 -9.07
C THR A 26 0.09 6.13 -10.10
N GLU A 27 -0.55 5.31 -10.93
CA GLU A 27 -1.37 5.79 -12.04
C GLU A 27 -2.85 5.78 -11.69
N VAL A 28 -3.35 4.74 -11.00
CA VAL A 28 -4.78 4.72 -10.59
C VAL A 28 -4.98 5.55 -9.32
N LEU A 29 -4.28 5.24 -8.23
CA LEU A 29 -4.45 5.94 -6.95
C LEU A 29 -3.66 7.25 -6.84
N GLY A 30 -2.72 7.52 -7.75
CA GLY A 30 -1.96 8.77 -7.76
C GLY A 30 -0.96 8.93 -6.61
N LEU A 31 -0.60 7.85 -5.91
CA LEU A 31 0.41 7.89 -4.86
C LEU A 31 1.83 7.98 -5.46
N ARG A 32 2.75 8.58 -4.71
CA ARG A 32 4.17 8.60 -5.10
C ARG A 32 4.82 7.27 -4.69
N ARG A 33 5.58 6.65 -5.59
CA ARG A 33 6.52 5.58 -5.19
C ARG A 33 7.72 6.20 -4.48
N VAL A 34 7.62 6.35 -3.17
CA VAL A 34 8.61 7.03 -2.31
C VAL A 34 9.90 6.23 -2.13
N LYS A 35 9.84 4.90 -2.26
CA LYS A 35 11.03 4.05 -2.19
C LYS A 35 10.88 2.76 -2.99
N LYS A 36 11.98 2.36 -3.61
CA LYS A 36 12.21 1.03 -4.20
C LYS A 36 13.44 0.45 -3.54
N THR A 37 13.28 -0.66 -2.85
CA THR A 37 14.37 -1.40 -2.20
C THR A 37 14.08 -2.90 -2.33
N VAL A 38 14.81 -3.72 -1.59
CA VAL A 38 14.58 -5.16 -1.45
C VAL A 38 14.06 -5.50 -0.06
N ASN A 39 13.37 -6.62 0.08
CA ASN A 39 13.01 -7.17 1.38
C ASN A 39 14.30 -7.55 2.13
N PHE A 40 14.42 -7.10 3.39
CA PHE A 40 15.64 -7.31 4.17
C PHE A 40 15.79 -8.75 4.67
N ASP A 41 14.71 -9.52 4.67
CA ASP A 41 14.73 -10.96 4.97
C ASP A 41 14.91 -11.81 3.70
N ALA A 42 14.59 -11.25 2.52
CA ALA A 42 14.67 -11.93 1.22
C ALA A 42 15.12 -10.93 0.12
N PRO A 43 16.44 -10.68 -0.02
CA PRO A 43 16.96 -9.59 -0.87
C PRO A 43 16.70 -9.74 -2.38
N ASP A 44 16.23 -10.90 -2.82
CA ASP A 44 15.78 -11.17 -4.19
C ASP A 44 14.36 -10.64 -4.48
N VAL A 45 13.61 -10.26 -3.44
CA VAL A 45 12.25 -9.75 -3.53
C VAL A 45 12.25 -8.24 -3.38
N TYR A 46 11.54 -7.53 -4.25
CA TYR A 46 11.37 -6.08 -4.10
C TYR A 46 10.56 -5.74 -2.83
N HIS A 47 10.85 -4.59 -2.26
CA HIS A 47 9.99 -3.93 -1.29
C HIS A 47 9.67 -2.53 -1.81
N LEU A 48 8.42 -2.35 -2.22
CA LEU A 48 7.93 -1.14 -2.86
C LEU A 48 7.13 -0.32 -1.87
N TYR A 49 7.39 0.99 -1.81
CA TYR A 49 6.74 1.91 -0.88
C TYR A 49 6.00 2.99 -1.66
N TYR A 50 4.72 3.17 -1.35
CA TYR A 50 3.84 4.17 -1.94
C TYR A 50 3.26 5.04 -0.83
N GLY A 51 3.16 6.34 -1.04
CA GLY A 51 2.58 7.25 -0.06
C GLY A 51 2.42 8.66 -0.62
N ASP A 52 2.35 9.63 0.28
CA ASP A 52 2.35 11.05 -0.08
C ASP A 52 3.72 11.51 -0.64
N GLU A 53 3.90 12.82 -0.80
CA GLU A 53 5.10 13.40 -1.42
C GLU A 53 6.41 12.92 -0.77
N VAL A 54 6.42 12.70 0.55
CA VAL A 54 7.64 12.38 1.31
C VAL A 54 7.56 11.04 2.06
N GLY A 55 6.43 10.35 1.98
CA GLY A 55 6.18 9.10 2.69
C GLY A 55 5.92 9.31 4.18
N THR A 56 5.09 10.29 4.54
CA THR A 56 4.78 10.56 5.96
C THR A 56 4.12 9.36 6.65
N PRO A 57 4.39 9.12 7.95
CA PRO A 57 3.71 8.06 8.71
C PRO A 57 2.19 8.19 8.62
N GLY A 58 1.53 7.09 8.26
CA GLY A 58 0.08 7.03 8.04
C GLY A 58 -0.33 7.12 6.58
N SER A 59 0.55 7.60 5.68
CA SER A 59 0.29 7.61 4.23
C SER A 59 0.80 6.36 3.50
N VAL A 60 1.65 5.57 4.16
CA VAL A 60 2.49 4.59 3.47
C VAL A 60 1.81 3.23 3.33
N MET A 61 1.68 2.77 2.10
CA MET A 61 1.44 1.38 1.74
C MET A 61 2.71 0.75 1.20
N THR A 62 3.02 -0.47 1.64
CA THR A 62 4.18 -1.21 1.13
C THR A 62 3.79 -2.59 0.61
N TYR A 63 4.54 -3.06 -0.39
CA TYR A 63 4.26 -4.31 -1.08
C TYR A 63 5.51 -5.15 -1.31
N PHE A 64 5.36 -6.46 -1.12
CA PHE A 64 6.28 -7.48 -1.62
C PHE A 64 5.66 -8.19 -2.82
N PRO A 65 6.17 -7.97 -4.05
CA PRO A 65 5.67 -8.66 -5.24
C PRO A 65 6.30 -10.06 -5.36
N PHE A 66 5.47 -11.09 -5.24
CA PHE A 66 5.81 -12.50 -5.38
C PHE A 66 5.06 -13.13 -6.58
N PRO A 67 5.69 -13.29 -7.76
CA PRO A 67 5.01 -13.68 -9.00
C PRO A 67 4.37 -15.07 -8.97
N ASN A 68 4.89 -15.98 -8.16
CA ASN A 68 4.43 -17.37 -8.09
C ASN A 68 3.70 -17.69 -6.78
N MET A 69 3.20 -16.68 -6.05
CA MET A 69 2.48 -16.93 -4.80
C MET A 69 1.08 -17.51 -5.07
N MET A 70 0.62 -18.38 -4.17
CA MET A 70 -0.77 -18.82 -4.17
C MET A 70 -1.70 -17.66 -3.77
N ARG A 71 -2.92 -17.68 -4.29
CA ARG A 71 -3.95 -16.71 -3.89
C ARG A 71 -4.27 -16.91 -2.40
N GLY A 72 -4.25 -15.80 -1.64
CA GLY A 72 -4.68 -15.81 -0.24
C GLY A 72 -6.15 -16.16 -0.07
N CYS A 73 -6.50 -16.72 1.09
CA CYS A 73 -7.88 -17.00 1.49
C CYS A 73 -8.26 -16.05 2.63
N HIS A 74 -9.34 -15.29 2.44
CA HIS A 74 -9.82 -14.37 3.46
C HIS A 74 -10.29 -15.09 4.71
N GLY A 75 -9.96 -14.55 5.88
CA GLY A 75 -10.31 -15.18 7.16
C GLY A 75 -9.94 -14.39 8.40
N ALA A 76 -10.21 -14.98 9.56
CA ALA A 76 -9.83 -14.37 10.84
C ALA A 76 -8.30 -14.34 11.00
N GLY A 77 -7.77 -13.22 11.52
CA GLY A 77 -6.34 -13.04 11.79
C GLY A 77 -5.58 -12.23 10.73
N GLU A 78 -6.26 -11.68 9.73
CA GLU A 78 -5.67 -10.77 8.74
C GLU A 78 -6.23 -9.35 8.85
N ILE A 79 -5.57 -8.42 8.16
CA ILE A 79 -6.14 -7.10 7.89
C ILE A 79 -7.08 -7.25 6.69
N GLY A 80 -8.39 -7.17 6.94
CA GLY A 80 -9.41 -7.41 5.90
C GLY A 80 -9.62 -6.25 4.93
N GLU A 81 -9.44 -5.01 5.39
CA GLU A 81 -9.64 -3.82 4.57
C GLU A 81 -8.63 -2.72 4.94
N THR A 82 -8.16 -1.97 3.95
CA THR A 82 -7.39 -0.75 4.14
C THR A 82 -8.08 0.38 3.39
N VAL A 83 -8.46 1.43 4.10
CA VAL A 83 -9.24 2.55 3.56
C VAL A 83 -8.38 3.81 3.51
N PHE A 84 -8.41 4.51 2.38
CA PHE A 84 -7.74 5.79 2.21
C PHE A 84 -8.69 6.95 2.50
N SER A 85 -8.20 7.97 3.19
CA SER A 85 -8.92 9.24 3.33
C SER A 85 -8.69 10.10 2.09
N VAL A 86 -9.76 10.79 1.69
CA VAL A 86 -9.74 11.76 0.58
C VAL A 86 -10.41 13.05 1.06
N PRO A 87 -10.12 14.22 0.43
CA PRO A 87 -10.77 15.47 0.81
C PRO A 87 -12.30 15.37 0.73
N ALA A 88 -13.00 16.06 1.63
CA ALA A 88 -14.46 16.12 1.59
C ALA A 88 -14.94 16.66 0.23
N GLY A 89 -15.97 16.02 -0.34
CA GLY A 89 -16.51 16.36 -1.66
C GLY A 89 -15.74 15.80 -2.86
N SER A 90 -14.68 15.00 -2.66
CA SER A 90 -13.92 14.40 -3.76
C SER A 90 -14.35 12.97 -4.15
N LEU A 91 -15.38 12.41 -3.49
CA LEU A 91 -15.80 11.03 -3.75
C LEU A 91 -16.32 10.82 -5.18
N ASP A 92 -17.03 11.79 -5.77
CA ASP A 92 -17.54 11.68 -7.15
C ASP A 92 -16.39 11.57 -8.16
N PHE A 93 -15.30 12.32 -7.95
CA PHE A 93 -14.09 12.18 -8.77
C PHE A 93 -13.50 10.76 -8.69
N TRP A 94 -13.47 10.15 -7.50
CA TRP A 94 -12.97 8.79 -7.33
C TRP A 94 -13.89 7.74 -7.92
N ALA A 95 -15.21 7.96 -7.86
CA ALA A 95 -16.20 7.08 -8.49
C ALA A 95 -16.10 7.10 -10.02
N ASP A 96 -15.84 8.26 -10.63
CA ASP A 96 -15.65 8.37 -12.09
C ASP A 96 -14.30 7.83 -12.57
N ARG A 97 -13.30 7.82 -11.70
CA ARG A 97 -11.93 7.40 -12.00
C ARG A 97 -11.73 5.88 -11.96
N LEU A 98 -12.47 5.17 -11.10
CA LEU A 98 -12.31 3.74 -10.80
C LEU A 98 -13.30 2.88 -11.57
#